data_AF-A0A7X8AM98-F1
#
_entry.id   AF-A0A7X8AM98-F1
#
_cell.length_a   1.000
_cell.length_b   1.000
_cell.length_c   1.000
_cell.angle_alpha   90.00
_cell.angle_beta   90.00
_cell.angle_gamma   90.00
#
_symmetry.space_group_name_H-M   'P 1'
#
loop_
_entity.id
_entity.type
_entity.pdbx_description
1 polymer ?
#
loop_
_entity_poly.entity_id
_entity_poly.type
_entity_poly.pdbx_seq_one_letter_code
_entity_poly.pdbx_strand_id
1 'polypeptide(L)'
;GGYTVIDVETTGLVPEKHDRVVELAVTYVSHDGDIQDHWSTLVNPQRDVGPTSIHGVTATDVIGAPTFAELAPYVMRAIVGRILVAHNASFDLRFLAAELQRCGVSLAQLPLEGLCTMRWAPTFVRSPGRRLSDCCSACGIPLEHAHSASGDAMATALLLSHYLKTVDFAPPWSRRSRQPVPIRGPSIEATSRSCVCSPAAARPDAAKTNGWTTSSRGCLVPPCRRSTTTWPYLRWRCWTASSPSTRRTPWCTRRVSPA
;
A
#
# COMPACT_ATOMS: atom_id res chain seq x y z
N GLY A 1 5.71 4.77 14.39
CA GLY A 1 4.67 3.73 14.56
C GLY A 1 3.35 4.28 14.09
N GLY A 2 2.33 3.44 13.99
CA GLY A 2 0.98 3.81 13.57
C GLY A 2 0.19 2.57 13.20
N TYR A 3 -0.86 2.76 12.39
CA TYR A 3 -1.62 1.68 11.80
C TYR A 3 -1.23 1.45 10.33
N THR A 4 -1.51 0.26 9.84
CA THR A 4 -1.47 -0.10 8.42
C THR A 4 -2.82 -0.74 8.10
N VAL A 5 -3.65 -0.01 7.38
CA VAL A 5 -4.92 -0.51 6.87
C VAL A 5 -4.63 -1.29 5.60
N ILE A 6 -5.17 -2.50 5.51
CA ILE A 6 -5.03 -3.41 4.37
C ILE A 6 -6.43 -3.80 3.92
N ASP A 7 -6.58 -3.94 2.61
CA ASP A 7 -7.73 -4.56 1.97
C ASP A 7 -7.22 -5.41 0.79
N VAL A 8 -7.90 -6.51 0.47
CA VAL A 8 -7.53 -7.42 -0.61
C VAL A 8 -8.75 -7.90 -1.39
N GLU A 9 -8.67 -7.76 -2.71
CA GLU A 9 -9.56 -8.49 -3.62
C GLU A 9 -8.94 -9.85 -3.95
N THR A 10 -9.78 -10.86 -4.13
CA THR A 10 -9.33 -12.26 -4.14
C THR A 10 -10.09 -13.13 -5.14
N THR A 11 -9.42 -14.15 -5.70
CA THR A 11 -9.96 -15.06 -6.72
C THR A 11 -11.08 -16.00 -6.24
N GLY A 12 -11.53 -15.84 -5.00
CA GLY A 12 -12.45 -16.73 -4.29
C GLY A 12 -12.53 -16.35 -2.82
N LEU A 13 -12.89 -17.28 -1.92
CA LEU A 13 -13.16 -16.96 -0.51
C LEU A 13 -12.27 -17.73 0.48
N VAL A 14 -11.53 -18.74 0.03
CA VAL A 14 -10.88 -19.72 0.91
C VAL A 14 -9.44 -19.97 0.44
N PRO A 15 -8.41 -19.31 1.03
CA PRO A 15 -7.03 -19.46 0.56
C PRO A 15 -6.48 -20.89 0.69
N GLU A 16 -7.06 -21.70 1.59
CA GLU A 16 -6.79 -23.13 1.75
C GLU A 16 -7.28 -23.95 0.55
N LYS A 17 -8.27 -23.46 -0.21
CA LYS A 17 -8.69 -24.00 -1.52
C LYS A 17 -7.92 -23.35 -2.68
N HIS A 18 -6.68 -22.97 -2.42
CA HIS A 18 -5.74 -22.31 -3.34
C HIS A 18 -6.15 -20.91 -3.82
N ASP A 19 -7.19 -20.28 -3.26
CA ASP A 19 -7.57 -18.92 -3.66
C ASP A 19 -6.43 -17.92 -3.34
N ARG A 20 -6.33 -16.89 -4.18
CA ARG A 20 -5.19 -15.96 -4.26
C ARG A 20 -5.66 -14.51 -4.15
N VAL A 21 -4.74 -13.63 -3.77
CA VAL A 21 -4.93 -12.17 -3.87
C VAL A 21 -4.80 -11.75 -5.34
N VAL A 22 -5.69 -10.86 -5.80
CA VAL A 22 -5.75 -10.30 -7.16
C VAL A 22 -5.67 -8.76 -7.17
N GLU A 23 -6.03 -8.08 -6.08
CA GLU A 23 -5.63 -6.69 -5.78
C GLU A 23 -5.21 -6.60 -4.32
N LEU A 24 -4.19 -5.78 -4.02
CA LEU A 24 -3.79 -5.42 -2.66
C LEU A 24 -3.74 -3.89 -2.53
N ALA A 25 -4.32 -3.37 -1.46
CA ALA A 25 -4.17 -1.98 -1.06
C ALA A 25 -3.63 -1.82 0.36
N VAL A 26 -2.91 -0.72 0.56
CA VAL A 26 -2.30 -0.35 1.84
C VAL A 26 -2.49 1.15 2.08
N THR A 27 -3.12 1.50 3.19
CA THR A 27 -3.21 2.89 3.68
C THR A 27 -2.48 3.01 5.01
N TYR A 28 -1.48 3.89 5.06
CA TYR A 28 -0.73 4.17 6.28
C TYR A 28 -1.44 5.26 7.09
N VAL A 29 -1.70 5.00 8.37
CA VAL A 29 -2.36 5.94 9.28
C VAL A 29 -1.48 6.21 10.51
N SER A 30 -1.44 7.46 10.98
CA SER A 30 -0.75 7.86 12.21
C SER A 30 -1.42 7.27 13.46
N HIS A 31 -0.82 7.45 14.63
CA HIS A 31 -1.48 7.05 15.90
C HIS A 31 -2.76 7.85 16.18
N ASP A 32 -2.81 9.10 15.68
CA ASP A 32 -3.89 10.07 15.89
C ASP A 32 -4.99 9.96 14.81
N GLY A 33 -4.88 8.99 13.89
CA GLY A 33 -5.85 8.74 12.84
C GLY A 33 -5.61 9.47 11.52
N ASP A 34 -4.50 10.20 11.37
CA ASP A 34 -4.24 10.94 10.13
C ASP A 34 -3.63 10.04 9.06
N ILE A 35 -4.22 10.05 7.87
CA ILE A 35 -3.74 9.31 6.71
C ILE A 35 -2.42 9.94 6.24
N GLN A 36 -1.37 9.13 6.18
CA GLN A 36 -0.02 9.59 5.86
C GLN A 36 0.37 9.30 4.42
N ASP A 37 -0.04 8.14 3.89
CA ASP A 37 0.33 7.66 2.55
C ASP A 37 -0.59 6.48 2.13
N HIS A 38 -0.77 6.24 0.84
CA HIS A 38 -1.63 5.20 0.28
C HIS A 38 -1.11 4.70 -1.07
N TRP A 39 -1.08 3.37 -1.23
CA TRP A 39 -0.81 2.71 -2.51
C TRP A 39 -1.70 1.47 -2.68
N SER A 40 -2.03 1.15 -3.93
CA SER A 40 -2.55 -0.16 -4.32
C SER A 40 -1.82 -0.71 -5.54
N THR A 41 -1.98 -2.01 -5.76
CA THR A 41 -1.51 -2.70 -6.96
C THR A 41 -2.41 -3.88 -7.27
N LEU A 42 -2.63 -4.14 -8.55
CA LEU A 42 -3.06 -5.46 -9.01
C LEU A 42 -1.96 -6.48 -8.69
N VAL A 43 -2.38 -7.71 -8.46
CA VAL A 43 -1.52 -8.86 -8.19
C VAL A 43 -1.83 -9.92 -9.23
N ASN A 44 -0.82 -10.46 -9.90
CA ASN A 44 -1.01 -11.63 -10.75
C ASN A 44 -1.16 -12.87 -9.86
N PRO A 45 -2.36 -13.51 -9.82
CA PRO A 45 -2.62 -14.63 -8.92
C PRO A 45 -2.04 -15.95 -9.46
N GLN A 46 -1.52 -15.95 -10.70
CA GLN A 46 -1.03 -17.13 -11.44
C GLN A 46 -2.09 -18.23 -11.60
N ARG A 47 -3.37 -17.82 -11.68
CA ARG A 47 -4.57 -18.64 -11.91
C ARG A 47 -5.68 -17.77 -12.49
N ASP A 48 -6.87 -18.34 -12.67
CA ASP A 48 -8.09 -17.59 -12.96
C ASP A 48 -8.35 -16.50 -11.90
N VAL A 49 -8.78 -15.31 -12.35
CA VAL A 49 -8.98 -14.13 -11.50
C VAL A 49 -10.20 -14.21 -10.58
N GLY A 50 -11.10 -15.17 -10.79
CA GLY A 50 -12.30 -15.35 -9.97
C GLY A 50 -13.44 -14.39 -10.35
N PRO A 51 -14.23 -13.90 -9.37
CA PRO A 51 -15.49 -13.21 -9.63
C PRO A 51 -15.29 -11.75 -10.06
N THR A 52 -14.84 -11.53 -11.31
CA THR A 52 -14.70 -10.20 -11.94
C THR A 52 -15.96 -9.33 -11.84
N SER A 53 -17.16 -9.92 -11.75
CA SER A 53 -18.42 -9.17 -11.54
C SER A 53 -18.57 -8.54 -10.14
N ILE A 54 -17.71 -8.90 -9.19
CA ILE A 54 -17.61 -8.32 -7.85
C ILE A 54 -16.51 -7.27 -7.84
N HIS A 55 -15.25 -7.68 -8.08
CA HIS A 55 -14.05 -6.86 -7.88
C HIS A 55 -13.57 -6.09 -9.12
N GLY A 56 -14.25 -6.22 -10.26
CA GLY A 56 -13.91 -5.54 -11.52
C GLY A 56 -12.63 -6.04 -12.24
N VAL A 57 -11.65 -6.59 -11.52
CA VAL A 57 -10.38 -7.07 -12.10
C VAL A 57 -10.60 -8.20 -13.10
N THR A 58 -10.14 -8.00 -14.34
CA THR A 58 -10.17 -9.00 -15.42
C THR A 58 -8.85 -9.76 -15.54
N ALA A 59 -8.87 -10.88 -16.26
CA ALA A 59 -7.65 -11.61 -16.62
C ALA A 59 -6.64 -10.77 -17.44
N THR A 60 -7.12 -9.74 -18.17
CA THR A 60 -6.25 -8.84 -18.96
C THR A 60 -5.53 -7.84 -18.06
N ASP A 61 -6.17 -7.34 -17.01
CA ASP A 61 -5.61 -6.32 -16.12
C ASP A 61 -4.40 -6.84 -15.33
N VAL A 62 -4.41 -8.14 -15.00
CA VAL A 62 -3.31 -8.82 -14.29
C VAL A 62 -2.16 -9.26 -15.21
N ILE A 63 -2.27 -9.08 -16.54
CA ILE A 63 -1.16 -9.34 -17.45
C ILE A 63 -0.03 -8.36 -17.16
N GLY A 64 1.14 -8.90 -16.79
CA GLY A 64 2.32 -8.12 -16.38
C GLY A 64 2.27 -7.56 -14.96
N ALA A 65 1.14 -7.68 -14.25
CA ALA A 65 1.05 -7.30 -12.84
C ALA A 65 2.03 -8.15 -12.00
N PRO A 66 2.61 -7.58 -10.91
CA PRO A 66 3.54 -8.32 -10.07
C PRO A 66 2.85 -9.51 -9.40
N THR A 67 3.56 -10.62 -9.28
CA THR A 67 3.15 -11.73 -8.41
C THR A 67 3.26 -11.33 -6.94
N PHE A 68 2.54 -12.02 -6.05
CA PHE A 68 2.67 -11.74 -4.62
C PHE A 68 4.10 -11.94 -4.10
N ALA A 69 4.87 -12.88 -4.68
CA ALA A 69 6.27 -13.10 -4.30
C ALA A 69 7.16 -11.86 -4.54
N GLU A 70 6.91 -11.12 -5.62
CA GLU A 70 7.61 -9.86 -5.93
C GLU A 70 7.16 -8.72 -5.00
N LEU A 71 5.91 -8.76 -4.52
CA LEU A 71 5.34 -7.80 -3.56
C LEU A 71 5.70 -8.10 -2.10
N ALA A 72 6.00 -9.34 -1.73
CA ALA A 72 6.21 -9.75 -0.34
C ALA A 72 7.21 -8.86 0.44
N PRO A 73 8.35 -8.40 -0.12
CA PRO A 73 9.24 -7.47 0.58
C PRO A 73 8.61 -6.08 0.87
N TYR A 74 7.69 -5.62 0.03
CA TYR A 74 6.95 -4.36 0.21
C TYR A 74 5.86 -4.54 1.27
N VAL A 75 5.12 -5.65 1.20
CA VAL A 75 4.14 -6.06 2.22
C VAL A 75 4.79 -6.15 3.59
N MET A 76 5.92 -6.86 3.71
CA MET A 76 6.67 -6.97 4.97
C MET A 76 7.07 -5.60 5.53
N ARG A 77 7.53 -4.66 4.68
CA ARG A 77 7.82 -3.28 5.11
C ARG A 77 6.58 -2.50 5.55
N ALA A 78 5.41 -2.79 4.97
CA ALA A 78 4.17 -2.12 5.33
C ALA A 78 3.63 -2.55 6.70
N ILE A 79 3.86 -3.80 7.10
CA ILE A 79 3.22 -4.43 8.27
C ILE A 79 4.13 -4.49 9.51
N VAL A 80 5.45 -4.59 9.34
CA VAL A 80 6.39 -4.67 10.47
C VAL A 80 6.36 -3.38 11.31
N GLY A 81 6.14 -3.53 12.62
CA GLY A 81 6.14 -2.41 13.58
C GLY A 81 4.91 -1.49 13.52
N ARG A 82 3.82 -1.93 12.86
CA ARG A 82 2.55 -1.20 12.75
C ARG A 82 1.38 -2.10 13.15
N ILE A 83 0.28 -1.52 13.62
CA ILE A 83 -0.93 -2.27 13.94
C ILE A 83 -1.72 -2.51 12.65
N LEU A 84 -1.95 -3.77 12.30
CA LEU A 84 -2.76 -4.15 11.15
C LEU A 84 -4.23 -3.81 11.37
N VAL A 85 -4.92 -3.36 10.32
CA VAL A 85 -6.34 -2.98 10.35
C VAL A 85 -7.00 -3.38 9.05
N ALA A 86 -8.24 -3.87 9.09
CA ALA A 86 -9.08 -4.07 7.90
C ALA A 86 -10.58 -4.12 8.26
N HIS A 87 -11.47 -3.94 7.27
CA HIS A 87 -12.91 -3.99 7.48
C HIS A 87 -13.46 -5.40 7.20
N ASN A 88 -13.31 -6.28 8.20
CA ASN A 88 -13.37 -7.76 8.13
C ASN A 88 -12.00 -8.44 8.14
N ALA A 89 -11.06 -7.97 8.99
CA ALA A 89 -9.69 -8.48 9.08
C ALA A 89 -9.50 -10.01 9.18
N SER A 90 -10.50 -10.79 9.61
CA SER A 90 -10.50 -12.26 9.50
C SER A 90 -10.50 -12.80 8.05
N PHE A 91 -10.81 -11.97 7.06
CA PHE A 91 -10.74 -12.23 5.63
C PHE A 91 -9.38 -11.78 5.08
N ASP A 92 -9.06 -10.50 5.23
CA ASP A 92 -7.87 -9.90 4.63
C ASP A 92 -6.59 -10.55 5.16
N LEU A 93 -6.52 -10.71 6.49
CA LEU A 93 -5.31 -11.21 7.13
C LEU A 93 -5.11 -12.71 6.92
N ARG A 94 -6.16 -13.51 6.64
CA ARG A 94 -5.97 -14.94 6.28
C ARG A 94 -5.44 -15.10 4.84
N PHE A 95 -5.86 -14.24 3.92
CA PHE A 95 -5.30 -14.20 2.57
C PHE A 95 -3.85 -13.70 2.59
N LEU A 96 -3.59 -12.60 3.31
CA LEU A 96 -2.24 -12.07 3.51
C LEU A 96 -1.30 -13.10 4.17
N ALA A 97 -1.80 -13.82 5.18
CA ALA A 97 -1.10 -14.93 5.83
C ALA A 97 -0.73 -16.04 4.85
N ALA A 98 -1.70 -16.54 4.09
CA ALA A 98 -1.47 -17.62 3.14
C ALA A 98 -0.48 -17.23 2.03
N GLU A 99 -0.57 -16.00 1.50
CA GLU A 99 0.38 -15.53 0.50
C GLU A 99 1.79 -15.35 1.06
N LEU A 100 1.94 -14.80 2.28
CA LEU A 100 3.24 -14.70 2.95
C LEU A 100 3.84 -16.08 3.25
N GLN A 101 3.03 -17.06 3.68
CA GLN A 101 3.46 -18.44 3.88
C GLN A 101 3.93 -19.11 2.58
N ARG A 102 3.21 -18.89 1.46
CA ARG A 102 3.65 -19.36 0.12
C ARG A 102 5.00 -18.74 -0.30
N CYS A 103 5.32 -17.55 0.20
CA CYS A 103 6.62 -16.90 0.03
C CYS A 103 7.69 -17.34 1.06
N GLY A 104 7.42 -18.36 1.87
CA GLY A 104 8.36 -18.87 2.88
C GLY A 104 8.44 -18.06 4.18
N VAL A 105 7.54 -17.09 4.41
CA VAL A 105 7.53 -16.30 5.64
C VAL A 105 6.89 -17.08 6.78
N SER A 106 7.63 -17.27 7.88
CA SER A 106 7.13 -17.95 9.08
C SER A 106 6.24 -17.03 9.92
N LEU A 107 4.94 -17.30 9.94
CA LEU A 107 3.97 -16.55 10.76
C LEU A 107 4.16 -16.78 12.28
N ALA A 108 4.94 -17.78 12.70
CA ALA A 108 5.32 -17.93 14.11
C ALA A 108 6.18 -16.73 14.61
N GLN A 109 6.87 -16.05 13.69
CA GLN A 109 7.66 -14.84 13.97
C GLN A 109 6.89 -13.54 13.61
N LEU A 110 5.75 -13.67 12.94
CA LEU A 110 4.89 -12.58 12.47
C LEU A 110 3.41 -13.00 12.65
N PRO A 111 2.88 -12.98 13.89
CA PRO A 111 1.47 -13.23 14.12
C PRO A 111 0.64 -12.10 13.50
N LEU A 112 -0.10 -12.41 12.44
CA LEU A 112 -0.95 -11.46 11.72
C LEU A 112 -2.29 -11.26 12.44
N GLU A 113 -2.22 -10.79 13.68
CA GLU A 113 -3.37 -10.28 14.41
C GLU A 113 -3.57 -8.79 14.09
N GLY A 114 -4.82 -8.39 13.86
CA GLY A 114 -5.15 -7.01 13.51
C GLY A 114 -6.52 -6.58 14.00
N LEU A 115 -6.76 -5.27 13.93
CA LEU A 115 -8.02 -4.64 14.27
C LEU A 115 -9.04 -4.83 13.15
N CYS A 116 -10.23 -5.29 13.52
CA CYS A 116 -11.35 -5.39 12.60
C CYS A 116 -12.31 -4.21 12.83
N THR A 117 -12.37 -3.24 11.92
CA THR A 117 -13.24 -2.05 12.08
C THR A 117 -14.72 -2.45 12.07
N MET A 118 -15.12 -3.41 11.23
CA MET A 118 -16.45 -4.06 11.26
C MET A 118 -16.82 -4.61 12.65
N ARG A 119 -15.87 -5.20 13.40
CA ARG A 119 -16.13 -5.73 14.76
C ARG A 119 -16.34 -4.61 15.77
N TRP A 120 -15.61 -3.50 15.61
CA TRP A 120 -15.70 -2.32 16.48
C TRP A 120 -16.83 -1.35 16.11
N ALA A 121 -17.40 -1.44 14.91
CA ALA A 121 -18.47 -0.55 14.45
C ALA A 121 -19.60 -0.30 15.48
N PRO A 122 -20.15 -1.29 16.21
CA PRO A 122 -21.19 -1.04 17.21
C PRO A 122 -20.77 -0.16 18.40
N THR A 123 -19.46 0.04 18.62
CA THR A 123 -18.92 0.91 19.68
C THR A 123 -18.76 2.36 19.22
N PHE A 124 -18.52 2.60 17.93
CA PHE A 124 -18.14 3.92 17.40
C PHE A 124 -19.13 4.49 16.36
N VAL A 125 -20.04 3.68 15.82
CA VAL A 125 -20.95 4.06 14.72
C VAL A 125 -22.38 3.66 15.03
N ARG A 126 -23.32 4.55 14.72
CA ARG A 126 -24.77 4.27 14.77
C ARG A 126 -25.30 3.97 13.37
N SER A 127 -24.87 2.85 12.81
CA SER A 127 -25.24 2.38 11.46
C SER A 127 -26.32 1.29 11.51
N PRO A 128 -27.13 1.11 10.43
CA PRO A 128 -28.16 0.06 10.37
C PRO A 128 -27.57 -1.35 10.26
N GLY A 129 -26.34 -1.46 9.75
CA GLY A 129 -25.57 -2.70 9.66
C GLY A 129 -24.10 -2.45 9.93
N ARG A 130 -23.27 -3.48 9.73
CA ARG A 130 -21.81 -3.42 9.94
C ARG A 130 -21.01 -3.49 8.64
N ARG A 131 -21.66 -3.41 7.47
CA ARG A 131 -20.93 -3.38 6.18
C ARG A 131 -20.18 -2.06 6.06
N LEU A 132 -19.13 -2.03 5.24
CA LEU A 132 -18.33 -0.82 5.06
C LEU A 132 -19.20 0.35 4.57
N SER A 133 -20.09 0.10 3.61
CA SER A 133 -21.09 1.06 3.13
C SER A 133 -22.04 1.57 4.23
N ASP A 134 -22.58 0.69 5.08
CA ASP A 134 -23.46 1.09 6.20
C ASP A 134 -22.72 2.01 7.17
N CYS A 135 -21.47 1.68 7.51
CA CYS A 135 -20.65 2.43 8.45
C CYS A 135 -20.17 3.76 7.86
N CYS A 136 -19.71 3.77 6.61
CA CYS A 136 -19.26 4.98 5.92
C CYS A 136 -20.42 5.97 5.73
N SER A 137 -21.59 5.49 5.29
CA SER A 137 -22.81 6.30 5.17
C SER A 137 -23.19 6.95 6.50
N ALA A 138 -23.22 6.18 7.60
CA ALA A 138 -23.54 6.70 8.93
C ALA A 138 -22.51 7.71 9.49
N CYS A 139 -21.25 7.65 9.03
CA CYS A 139 -20.19 8.59 9.41
C CYS A 139 -20.00 9.76 8.41
N GLY A 140 -20.76 9.83 7.32
CA GLY A 140 -20.57 10.83 6.25
C GLY A 140 -19.26 10.65 5.46
N ILE A 141 -18.70 9.44 5.43
CA ILE A 141 -17.46 9.09 4.72
C ILE A 141 -17.81 8.68 3.29
N PRO A 142 -17.17 9.26 2.25
CA PRO A 142 -17.37 8.85 0.87
C PRO A 142 -16.79 7.44 0.64
N LEU A 143 -17.56 6.57 -0.01
CA LEU A 143 -17.12 5.26 -0.47
C LEU A 143 -17.00 5.30 -2.00
N GLU A 144 -15.85 5.79 -2.47
CA GLU A 144 -15.51 5.82 -3.90
C GLU A 144 -14.95 4.46 -4.33
N HIS A 145 -15.37 3.96 -5.49
CA HIS A 145 -14.90 2.67 -6.04
C HIS A 145 -15.04 1.48 -5.07
N ALA A 146 -16.22 1.31 -4.47
CA ALA A 146 -16.56 0.12 -3.67
C ALA A 146 -16.26 -1.18 -4.45
N HIS A 147 -15.76 -2.22 -3.76
CA HIS A 147 -15.25 -3.45 -4.38
C HIS A 147 -14.02 -3.22 -5.28
N SER A 148 -13.17 -2.28 -4.83
CA SER A 148 -11.75 -2.25 -5.18
C SER A 148 -10.97 -2.12 -3.88
N ALA A 149 -9.85 -2.82 -3.78
CA ALA A 149 -9.05 -2.80 -2.55
C ALA A 149 -8.60 -1.36 -2.22
N SER A 150 -8.29 -0.55 -3.24
CA SER A 150 -7.91 0.85 -3.06
C SER A 150 -9.02 1.69 -2.41
N GLY A 151 -10.26 1.57 -2.89
CA GLY A 151 -11.41 2.29 -2.35
C GLY A 151 -11.76 1.83 -0.93
N ASP A 152 -11.84 0.51 -0.73
CA ASP A 152 -12.28 -0.06 0.53
C ASP A 152 -11.21 0.08 1.64
N ALA A 153 -9.91 0.02 1.31
CA ALA A 153 -8.82 0.36 2.25
C ALA A 153 -8.80 1.86 2.62
N MET A 154 -9.14 2.76 1.69
CA MET A 154 -9.19 4.20 1.95
C MET A 154 -10.38 4.55 2.86
N ALA A 155 -11.58 4.04 2.52
CA ALA A 155 -12.77 4.21 3.35
C ALA A 155 -12.60 3.59 4.75
N THR A 156 -11.94 2.42 4.84
CA THR A 156 -11.59 1.80 6.13
C THR A 156 -10.60 2.65 6.94
N ALA A 157 -9.65 3.34 6.31
CA ALA A 157 -8.73 4.25 6.98
C ALA A 157 -9.43 5.50 7.51
N LEU A 158 -10.36 6.08 6.75
CA LEU A 158 -11.21 7.19 7.20
C LEU A 158 -12.12 6.75 8.36
N LEU A 159 -12.66 5.53 8.31
CA LEU A 159 -13.48 4.96 9.36
C LEU A 159 -12.66 4.70 10.65
N LEU A 160 -11.43 4.23 10.53
CA LEU A 160 -10.47 4.14 11.64
C LEU A 160 -10.16 5.53 12.22
N SER A 161 -9.91 6.53 11.36
CA SER A 161 -9.72 7.92 11.81
C SER A 161 -10.92 8.44 12.60
N HIS A 162 -12.14 8.10 12.19
CA HIS A 162 -13.35 8.45 12.94
C HIS A 162 -13.31 7.80 14.33
N TYR A 163 -13.05 6.49 14.42
CA TYR A 163 -13.06 5.77 15.71
C TYR A 163 -12.03 6.34 16.69
N LEU A 164 -10.85 6.70 16.20
CA LEU A 164 -9.77 7.28 17.00
C LEU A 164 -10.08 8.70 17.49
N LYS A 165 -10.88 9.47 16.73
CA LYS A 165 -11.25 10.86 17.04
C LYS A 165 -12.57 10.99 17.82
N THR A 166 -13.35 9.92 17.93
CA THR A 166 -14.62 9.87 18.69
C THR A 166 -14.44 9.54 20.19
N VAL A 167 -13.23 9.21 20.66
CA VAL A 167 -12.98 8.87 22.08
C VAL A 167 -11.84 9.68 22.71
N ASP A 168 -12.11 10.29 23.87
CA ASP A 168 -11.12 11.02 24.69
C ASP A 168 -10.19 10.10 25.50
N PHE A 169 -10.21 8.79 25.25
CA PHE A 169 -9.38 7.80 25.93
C PHE A 169 -8.66 6.89 24.94
N ALA A 170 -7.45 6.45 25.30
CA ALA A 170 -6.66 5.55 24.48
C ALA A 170 -7.48 4.30 24.10
N PRO A 171 -7.67 4.00 22.81
CA PRO A 171 -8.71 3.09 22.35
C PRO A 171 -8.50 1.67 22.90
N PRO A 172 -9.54 0.84 23.05
CA PRO A 172 -9.46 -0.41 23.82
C PRO A 172 -8.32 -1.37 23.42
N TRP A 173 -7.93 -1.38 22.14
CA TRP A 173 -6.82 -2.17 21.60
C TRP A 173 -5.41 -1.66 21.95
N SER A 174 -5.26 -0.38 22.31
CA SER A 174 -3.97 0.24 22.69
C SER A 174 -3.27 -0.44 23.87
N ARG A 175 -4.04 -1.11 24.75
CA ARG A 175 -3.51 -1.84 25.90
C ARG A 175 -2.89 -3.20 25.55
N ARG A 176 -3.17 -3.76 24.36
CA ARG A 176 -2.56 -5.03 23.88
C ARG A 176 -1.30 -4.82 23.02
N SER A 177 -1.05 -3.63 22.50
CA SER A 177 -0.01 -3.38 21.48
C SER A 177 1.40 -3.07 22.03
N ARG A 178 1.75 -3.56 23.23
CA ARG A 178 3.12 -3.56 23.79
C ARG A 178 3.56 -5.02 23.90
N GLN A 179 4.14 -5.63 22.87
CA GLN A 179 5.52 -5.40 22.43
C GLN A 179 5.64 -5.38 20.89
N PRO A 180 6.56 -4.59 20.29
CA PRO A 180 7.05 -4.90 18.97
C PRO A 180 7.84 -6.22 19.03
N VAL A 181 7.38 -7.26 18.33
CA VAL A 181 8.18 -8.48 18.15
C VAL A 181 9.46 -8.09 17.37
N PRO A 182 10.67 -8.40 17.86
CA PRO A 182 11.90 -8.14 17.12
C PRO A 182 12.04 -9.11 15.95
N ILE A 183 11.38 -8.80 14.83
CA ILE A 183 11.45 -9.62 13.62
C ILE A 183 12.82 -9.38 12.98
N ARG A 184 13.75 -10.32 13.19
CA ARG A 184 14.85 -10.52 12.24
C ARG A 184 14.20 -10.90 10.92
N GLY A 185 14.11 -9.94 10.00
CA GLY A 185 13.54 -10.20 8.68
C GLY A 185 14.25 -11.39 8.05
N PRO A 186 13.53 -12.29 7.33
CA PRO A 186 14.19 -13.34 6.60
C PRO A 186 15.22 -12.71 5.65
N SER A 187 16.39 -13.33 5.55
CA SER A 187 17.34 -13.05 4.48
C SER A 187 16.71 -13.51 3.16
N ILE A 188 15.79 -12.73 2.62
CA ILE A 188 15.34 -12.86 1.25
C ILE A 188 16.55 -12.45 0.42
N GLU A 189 17.36 -13.44 0.04
CA GLU A 189 18.38 -13.26 -0.97
C GLU A 189 17.68 -12.71 -2.20
N ALA A 190 17.89 -11.42 -2.45
CA ALA A 190 17.50 -10.81 -3.70
C ALA A 190 18.27 -11.58 -4.77
N THR A 191 17.55 -12.46 -5.49
CA THR A 191 18.11 -13.18 -6.63
C THR A 191 18.39 -12.15 -7.70
N SER A 192 19.59 -11.58 -7.62
CA SER A 192 20.15 -10.66 -8.58
C SER A 192 20.42 -11.43 -9.87
N ARG A 193 19.35 -11.69 -10.63
CA ARG A 193 19.46 -11.86 -12.06
C ARG A 193 20.09 -10.57 -12.59
N SER A 194 21.39 -10.62 -12.80
CA SER A 194 22.13 -9.57 -13.45
C SER A 194 21.45 -9.30 -14.79
N CYS A 195 20.94 -8.08 -14.97
CA CYS A 195 20.57 -7.61 -16.29
C CYS A 195 21.87 -7.51 -17.09
N VAL A 196 22.21 -8.59 -17.79
CA VAL A 196 23.27 -8.59 -18.80
C VAL A 196 22.76 -7.69 -19.92
N CYS A 197 23.16 -6.43 -19.88
CA CYS A 197 22.97 -5.50 -20.98
C CYS A 197 23.82 -5.98 -22.16
N SER A 198 23.24 -6.82 -23.01
CA SER A 198 23.80 -7.06 -24.34
C SER A 198 23.90 -5.72 -25.07
N PRO A 199 25.08 -5.31 -25.58
CA PRO A 199 25.20 -4.07 -26.33
C PRO A 199 24.30 -4.17 -27.57
N ALA A 200 23.46 -3.15 -27.77
CA ALA A 200 22.60 -3.07 -28.94
C ALA A 200 23.48 -3.08 -30.21
N ALA A 201 23.20 -3.99 -31.14
CA ALA A 201 23.90 -4.04 -32.41
C ALA A 201 23.73 -2.71 -33.15
N ALA A 202 24.85 -2.09 -33.51
CA ALA A 202 24.85 -0.80 -34.21
C ALA A 202 24.14 -0.95 -35.58
N ARG A 203 23.18 -0.08 -35.86
CA ARG A 203 22.68 0.15 -37.22
C ARG A 203 23.60 1.16 -37.92
N PRO A 204 24.03 0.92 -39.17
CA PRO A 204 24.87 1.86 -39.89
C PRO A 204 24.08 3.07 -40.43
N ASP A 205 24.68 4.23 -40.25
CA ASP A 205 24.59 5.53 -40.94
C ASP A 205 23.34 5.97 -41.74
N ALA A 206 22.91 7.21 -41.45
CA ALA A 206 22.43 8.16 -42.45
C ALA A 206 22.79 9.63 -42.09
N ALA A 207 23.88 10.12 -42.71
CA ALA A 207 24.25 11.51 -43.05
C ALA A 207 23.84 12.74 -42.18
N LYS A 208 24.89 13.43 -41.69
CA LYS A 208 25.13 14.90 -41.54
C LYS A 208 23.99 15.84 -42.04
N THR A 209 23.55 16.86 -41.30
CA THR A 209 24.25 18.15 -41.00
C THR A 209 23.50 18.92 -39.88
N ASN A 210 23.97 19.97 -39.18
CA ASN A 210 25.21 20.75 -39.09
C ASN A 210 25.23 21.57 -37.75
N GLY A 211 26.32 22.27 -37.41
CA GLY A 211 26.27 23.44 -36.49
C GLY A 211 27.12 23.41 -35.18
N TRP A 212 28.44 23.62 -35.29
CA TRP A 212 29.35 24.35 -34.37
C TRP A 212 29.03 24.41 -32.84
N THR A 213 29.66 23.61 -31.97
CA THR A 213 30.97 23.78 -31.24
C THR A 213 30.88 24.27 -29.78
N THR A 214 31.94 23.98 -29.01
CA THR A 214 31.97 23.86 -27.54
C THR A 214 32.64 25.01 -26.79
N SER A 215 32.20 25.22 -25.54
CA SER A 215 32.99 25.74 -24.40
C SER A 215 32.09 25.75 -23.15
N SER A 216 32.51 25.59 -21.89
CA SER A 216 33.53 24.82 -21.14
C SER A 216 33.35 25.27 -19.68
N ARG A 217 33.68 24.41 -18.69
CA ARG A 217 33.68 24.70 -17.23
C ARG A 217 32.32 24.87 -16.54
N GLY A 218 31.86 23.77 -15.93
CA GLY A 218 30.86 23.76 -14.86
C GLY A 218 30.72 22.33 -14.34
N CYS A 219 31.01 22.08 -13.06
CA CYS A 219 30.98 20.72 -12.51
C CYS A 219 29.56 20.14 -12.51
N LEU A 220 29.28 19.21 -13.42
CA LEU A 220 28.09 18.37 -13.38
C LEU A 220 28.26 17.33 -12.26
N VAL A 221 27.84 17.69 -11.05
CA VAL A 221 27.48 16.68 -10.04
C VAL A 221 26.31 15.88 -10.61
N PRO A 222 26.42 14.55 -10.80
CA PRO A 222 25.31 13.78 -11.34
C PRO A 222 24.14 13.85 -10.35
N PRO A 223 22.90 14.11 -10.80
CA PRO A 223 21.75 14.00 -9.92
C PRO A 223 21.69 12.58 -9.37
N CYS A 224 21.64 12.45 -8.05
CA CYS A 224 21.55 11.16 -7.36
C CYS A 224 20.33 10.41 -7.88
N ARG A 225 20.55 9.44 -8.79
CA ARG A 225 19.51 8.56 -9.29
C ARG A 225 19.01 7.70 -8.13
N ARG A 226 17.91 8.14 -7.49
CA ARG A 226 17.03 7.20 -6.79
C ARG A 226 16.68 6.11 -7.80
N SER A 227 16.92 4.85 -7.44
CA SER A 227 16.64 3.70 -8.30
C SER A 227 15.12 3.57 -8.49
N THR A 228 14.58 4.20 -9.52
CA THR A 228 13.18 4.07 -9.91
C THR A 228 12.98 2.76 -10.64
N THR A 229 12.93 1.65 -9.89
CA THR A 229 12.20 0.45 -10.32
C THR A 229 10.71 0.75 -10.18
N THR A 230 10.20 1.62 -11.05
CA THR A 230 8.78 1.97 -11.12
C THR A 230 8.02 0.84 -11.78
N TRP A 231 7.37 0.01 -10.98
CA TRP A 231 6.35 -0.91 -11.45
C TRP A 231 5.13 -0.10 -11.91
N PRO A 232 4.64 -0.25 -13.16
CA PRO A 232 3.52 0.54 -13.65
C PRO A 232 2.19 0.24 -12.93
N TYR A 233 2.13 -0.83 -12.13
CA TYR A 233 0.95 -1.26 -11.36
C TYR A 233 0.86 -0.63 -9.97
N LEU A 234 1.95 -0.07 -9.42
CA LEU A 234 1.94 0.62 -8.13
C LEU A 234 1.31 2.01 -8.29
N ARG A 235 0.01 2.10 -8.01
CA ARG A 235 -0.75 3.35 -8.04
C ARG A 235 -0.57 4.11 -6.73
N TRP A 236 0.31 5.09 -6.74
CA TRP A 236 0.41 6.09 -5.69
C TRP A 236 -0.61 7.21 -5.94
N ARG A 237 -1.50 7.46 -4.97
CA ARG A 237 -2.39 8.63 -4.99
C ARG A 237 -2.10 9.51 -3.80
N CYS A 238 -1.47 10.66 -4.03
CA CYS A 238 -1.39 11.72 -3.02
C CYS A 238 -2.79 12.32 -2.83
N TRP A 239 -3.46 11.93 -1.75
CA TRP A 239 -4.70 12.56 -1.32
C TRP A 239 -4.37 13.84 -0.54
N THR A 240 -4.65 15.00 -1.13
CA THR A 240 -4.72 16.26 -0.38
C THR A 240 -6.05 16.31 0.37
N ALA A 241 -6.01 16.22 1.70
CA ALA A 241 -7.19 16.47 2.51
C ALA A 241 -7.66 17.93 2.32
N SER A 242 -8.83 18.09 1.69
CA SER A 242 -9.44 19.40 1.41
C SER A 242 -10.03 20.03 2.68
N SER A 243 -9.19 20.60 3.53
CA SER A 243 -9.65 21.46 4.63
C SER A 243 -10.06 22.84 4.11
N PRO A 244 -11.26 23.35 4.44
CA PRO A 244 -11.70 24.66 4.00
C PRO A 244 -11.06 25.79 4.83
N SER A 245 -10.32 26.68 4.15
CA SER A 245 -9.61 27.85 4.70
C SER A 245 -8.46 27.51 5.68
N THR A 246 -7.25 28.05 5.54
CA THR A 246 -6.93 29.47 5.31
C THR A 246 -5.66 29.63 4.47
N ARG A 247 -5.55 30.77 3.76
CA ARG A 247 -4.35 31.11 2.96
C ARG A 247 -3.14 31.35 3.87
N ARG A 248 -2.01 30.70 3.60
CA ARG A 248 -0.65 31.22 3.85
C ARG A 248 0.34 30.61 2.86
N THR A 249 1.16 31.47 2.27
CA THR A 249 2.14 31.15 1.23
C THR A 249 3.33 30.34 1.77
N PRO A 250 3.96 29.47 0.96
CA PRO A 250 5.13 28.73 1.38
C PRO A 250 6.36 29.65 1.47
N TRP A 251 6.91 29.81 2.68
CA TRP A 251 8.20 30.49 2.87
C TRP A 251 9.34 29.47 2.76
N CYS A 252 10.15 29.61 1.71
CA CYS A 252 11.45 28.96 1.62
C CYS A 252 12.50 29.90 2.23
N THR A 253 13.12 29.52 3.35
CA THR A 253 14.30 30.25 3.89
C THR A 253 15.44 29.29 4.19
N ARG A 254 16.49 29.42 3.39
CA ARG A 254 17.79 28.76 3.54
C ARG A 254 18.58 29.46 4.66
N ARG A 255 18.85 28.78 5.78
CA ARG A 255 19.86 29.28 6.73
C ARG A 255 21.26 28.97 6.18
N VAL A 256 22.03 30.04 5.96
CA VAL A 256 23.49 30.00 5.84
C VAL A 256 24.02 30.63 7.12
N SER A 257 24.96 29.97 7.80
CA SER A 257 25.79 30.59 8.83
C SER A 257 27.16 30.92 8.22
N PRO A 258 27.80 32.05 8.57
CA PRO A 258 29.00 32.54 7.90
C PRO A 258 30.30 31.98 8.49
N ALA A 259 31.34 32.01 7.63
CA ALA A 259 32.79 31.97 7.89
C ALA A 259 33.29 31.17 9.11
#